data_AF-A0A7S3BW74-F1
#
_entry.id   AF-A0A7S3BW74-F1
#
_cell.length_a   1.000
_cell.length_b   1.000
_cell.length_c   1.000
_cell.angle_alpha   90.00
_cell.angle_beta   90.00
_cell.angle_gamma   90.00
#
_symmetry.space_group_name_H-M   'P 1'
#
loop_
_entity.id
_entity.type
_entity.pdbx_description
1 polymer ?
#
loop_
_entity_poly.entity_id
_entity_poly.type
_entity_poly.pdbx_seq_one_letter_code
_entity_poly.pdbx_strand_id
1 'polypeptide(L)'
;MDMDTLRATIQQACNGQKEKVMSFSQEIRTALDMVLEGAEIIASVRGEIGEDATQEMFSKCKANLDRLLRTQGEQSAMLDTLGQLPSELVQPSGSEVSPRDVKALFDKSYAGRVEQQSRRDLSADPDVRKLEVLIRPSESRDEDDGDEDVVMTQETIVNFKCPIMFVEMTPTGELRPMQSKSCSGRCVFSYKGITEHIKKAKKKSKGACPCPNAGCSNQNLQLEDLVDSKETVKALKRVRDE
;
A
#
# COMPACT_ATOMS: atom_id res chain seq x y z
N MET A 1 23.96 -26.17 22.20
CA MET A 1 24.03 -24.86 21.51
C MET A 1 23.48 -23.82 22.47
N ASP A 2 24.15 -22.69 22.68
CA ASP A 2 23.60 -21.64 23.54
C ASP A 2 22.36 -20.99 22.90
N MET A 3 21.52 -20.37 23.75
CA MET A 3 20.23 -19.81 23.34
C MET A 3 20.37 -18.62 22.38
N ASP A 4 21.45 -17.87 22.48
CA ASP A 4 21.70 -16.73 21.59
C ASP A 4 22.07 -17.19 20.18
N THR A 5 22.85 -18.27 20.06
CA THR A 5 23.19 -18.94 18.80
C THR A 5 21.94 -19.57 18.17
N LEU A 6 21.08 -20.20 18.97
CA LEU A 6 19.79 -20.73 18.48
C LEU A 6 18.92 -19.60 17.93
N ARG A 7 18.75 -18.51 18.70
CA ARG A 7 17.94 -17.37 18.30
C ARG A 7 18.48 -16.71 17.04
N ALA A 8 19.80 -16.54 16.93
CA ALA A 8 20.44 -16.00 15.74
C ALA A 8 20.20 -16.89 14.51
N THR A 9 20.29 -18.22 14.66
CA THR A 9 20.03 -19.18 13.58
C THR A 9 18.57 -19.12 13.11
N ILE A 10 17.62 -19.09 14.06
CA ILE A 10 16.19 -18.97 13.75
C ILE A 10 15.89 -17.62 13.10
N GLN A 11 16.51 -16.53 13.59
CA GLN A 11 16.35 -15.19 13.03
C GLN A 11 16.83 -15.15 11.57
N GLN A 12 17.98 -15.75 11.27
CA GLN A 12 18.51 -15.83 9.91
C GLN A 12 17.56 -16.61 8.99
N ALA A 13 17.07 -17.77 9.43
CA ALA A 13 16.10 -18.56 8.67
C ALA A 13 14.78 -17.80 8.44
N CYS A 14 14.27 -17.10 9.47
CA CYS A 14 13.08 -16.28 9.36
C CYS A 14 13.27 -15.13 8.37
N ASN A 15 14.45 -14.48 8.36
CA ASN A 15 14.74 -13.40 7.41
C ASN A 15 14.76 -13.90 5.96
N GLY A 16 15.40 -15.04 5.69
CA GLY A 16 15.39 -15.62 4.35
C GLY A 16 14.00 -16.03 3.88
N GLN A 17 13.11 -16.45 4.79
CA GLN A 17 11.73 -16.75 4.45
C GLN A 17 10.89 -15.47 4.26
N LYS A 18 11.12 -14.41 5.05
CA LYS A 18 10.44 -13.11 4.88
C LYS A 18 10.68 -12.52 3.50
N GLU A 19 11.91 -12.57 2.99
CA GLU A 19 12.23 -12.05 1.65
C GLU A 19 11.36 -12.70 0.57
N LYS A 20 11.15 -14.02 0.64
CA LYS A 20 10.29 -14.75 -0.29
C LYS A 20 8.82 -14.35 -0.14
N VAL A 21 8.34 -14.24 1.09
CA VAL A 21 6.96 -13.82 1.40
C VAL A 21 6.71 -12.38 0.93
N MET A 22 7.69 -11.48 1.08
CA MET A 22 7.62 -10.10 0.58
C MET A 22 7.54 -10.05 -0.95
N SER A 23 8.34 -10.87 -1.65
CA SER A 23 8.26 -10.99 -3.11
C SER A 23 6.86 -11.45 -3.55
N PHE A 24 6.32 -12.48 -2.92
CA PHE A 24 4.98 -12.97 -3.22
C PHE A 24 3.89 -11.93 -2.88
N SER A 25 4.06 -11.18 -1.79
CA SER A 25 3.14 -10.08 -1.43
C SER A 25 3.10 -8.98 -2.51
N GLN A 26 4.23 -8.72 -3.17
CA GLN A 26 4.29 -7.79 -4.30
C GLN A 26 3.53 -8.32 -5.52
N GLU A 27 3.60 -9.63 -5.79
CA GLU A 27 2.83 -10.27 -6.86
C GLU A 27 1.32 -10.19 -6.59
N ILE A 28 0.88 -10.41 -5.34
CA ILE A 28 -0.52 -10.22 -4.94
C ILE A 28 -0.96 -8.77 -5.18
N ARG A 29 -0.13 -7.78 -4.84
CA ARG A 29 -0.46 -6.37 -5.10
C ARG A 29 -0.64 -6.10 -6.59
N THR A 30 0.26 -6.59 -7.42
CA THR A 30 0.11 -6.49 -8.88
C THR A 30 -1.19 -7.14 -9.35
N ALA A 31 -1.56 -8.30 -8.83
CA ALA A 31 -2.82 -8.96 -9.17
C ALA A 31 -4.06 -8.15 -8.73
N LEU A 32 -4.02 -7.49 -7.57
CA LEU A 32 -5.08 -6.58 -7.12
C LEU A 32 -5.26 -5.41 -8.09
N ASP A 33 -4.14 -4.79 -8.51
CA ASP A 33 -4.16 -3.68 -9.46
C ASP A 33 -4.77 -4.12 -10.81
N MET A 34 -4.39 -5.30 -11.31
CA MET A 34 -4.96 -5.87 -12.55
C MET A 34 -6.47 -6.13 -12.47
N VAL A 35 -6.99 -6.56 -11.32
CA VAL A 35 -8.45 -6.74 -11.13
C VAL A 35 -9.19 -5.42 -11.20
N LEU A 36 -8.60 -4.36 -10.62
CA LEU A 36 -9.18 -3.01 -10.65
C LEU A 36 -9.13 -2.40 -12.06
N GLU A 37 -8.01 -2.54 -12.78
CA GLU A 37 -7.90 -2.12 -14.17
C GLU A 37 -8.93 -2.85 -15.05
N GLY A 38 -9.11 -4.16 -14.85
CA GLY A 38 -10.16 -4.92 -15.53
C GLY A 38 -11.57 -4.39 -15.23
N ALA A 39 -11.84 -4.01 -13.98
CA ALA A 39 -13.11 -3.41 -13.59
C ALA A 39 -13.33 -2.03 -14.24
N GLU A 40 -12.29 -1.22 -14.39
CA GLU A 40 -12.35 0.07 -15.09
C GLU A 40 -12.68 -0.11 -16.58
N ILE A 41 -12.10 -1.13 -17.23
CA ILE A 41 -12.42 -1.49 -18.62
C ILE A 41 -13.88 -1.94 -18.74
N ILE A 42 -14.36 -2.78 -17.82
CA ILE A 42 -15.77 -3.21 -17.80
C ILE A 42 -16.70 -1.99 -17.65
N ALA A 43 -16.35 -1.05 -16.78
CA ALA A 43 -17.14 0.17 -16.58
C ALA A 43 -17.22 1.02 -17.85
N SER A 44 -16.14 1.12 -18.62
CA SER A 44 -16.09 1.96 -19.82
C SER A 44 -16.91 1.39 -20.99
N VAL A 45 -17.07 0.06 -21.07
CA VAL A 45 -17.85 -0.60 -22.12
C VAL A 45 -19.27 -0.99 -21.69
N ARG A 46 -19.71 -0.62 -20.48
CA ARG A 46 -21.01 -0.99 -19.89
C ARG A 46 -22.18 -0.77 -20.85
N GLY A 47 -22.21 0.38 -21.54
CA GLY A 47 -23.29 0.71 -22.49
C GLY A 47 -23.32 -0.19 -23.74
N GLU A 48 -22.19 -0.79 -24.10
CA GLU A 48 -22.07 -1.68 -25.26
C GLU A 48 -22.42 -3.13 -24.93
N ILE A 49 -22.03 -3.59 -23.74
CA ILE A 49 -22.21 -4.99 -23.32
C ILE A 49 -23.52 -5.25 -22.56
N GLY A 50 -24.20 -4.19 -22.12
CA GLY A 50 -25.45 -4.27 -21.36
C GLY A 50 -25.27 -4.49 -19.86
N GLU A 51 -26.29 -4.12 -19.08
CA GLU A 51 -26.23 -4.10 -17.61
C GLU A 51 -26.05 -5.51 -17.01
N ASP A 52 -26.78 -6.51 -17.51
CA ASP A 52 -26.70 -7.89 -16.99
C ASP A 52 -25.29 -8.48 -17.12
N ALA A 53 -24.67 -8.34 -18.31
CA ALA A 53 -23.31 -8.81 -18.56
C ALA A 53 -22.30 -8.03 -17.72
N THR A 54 -22.50 -6.72 -17.58
CA THR A 54 -21.66 -5.85 -16.77
C THR A 54 -21.67 -6.27 -15.28
N GLN A 55 -22.85 -6.51 -14.71
CA GLN A 55 -22.99 -6.96 -13.33
C GLN A 55 -22.37 -8.35 -13.10
N GLU A 56 -22.51 -9.27 -14.05
CA GLU A 56 -21.86 -10.59 -13.97
C GLU A 56 -20.32 -10.44 -13.94
N MET A 57 -19.75 -9.60 -14.81
CA MET A 57 -18.32 -9.35 -14.84
C MET A 57 -17.82 -8.67 -13.56
N PHE A 58 -18.56 -7.68 -13.03
CA PHE A 58 -18.22 -7.05 -11.75
C PHE A 58 -18.28 -8.02 -10.58
N SER A 59 -19.25 -8.94 -10.57
CA SER A 59 -19.32 -10.00 -9.57
C SER A 59 -18.04 -10.86 -9.56
N LYS A 60 -17.48 -11.17 -10.74
CA LYS A 60 -16.20 -11.88 -10.88
C LYS A 60 -15.02 -11.04 -10.37
N CYS A 61 -14.97 -9.74 -10.69
CA CYS A 61 -13.97 -8.82 -10.14
C CYS A 61 -14.04 -8.78 -8.61
N LYS A 62 -15.23 -8.68 -8.03
CA LYS A 62 -15.46 -8.65 -6.57
C LYS A 62 -14.99 -9.94 -5.90
N ALA A 63 -15.34 -11.09 -6.47
CA ALA A 63 -14.92 -12.39 -5.96
C ALA A 63 -13.39 -12.56 -6.01
N ASN A 64 -12.73 -12.12 -7.09
CA ASN A 64 -11.28 -12.17 -7.20
C ASN A 64 -10.60 -11.21 -6.22
N LEU A 65 -11.13 -9.99 -6.08
CA LEU A 65 -10.62 -9.00 -5.14
C LEU A 65 -10.67 -9.52 -3.70
N ASP A 66 -11.81 -10.06 -3.25
CA ASP A 66 -11.95 -10.65 -1.91
C ASP A 66 -10.94 -11.79 -1.66
N ARG A 67 -10.74 -12.68 -2.64
CA ARG A 67 -9.75 -13.77 -2.54
C ARG A 67 -8.32 -13.25 -2.42
N LEU A 68 -7.95 -12.25 -3.22
CA LEU A 68 -6.62 -11.65 -3.19
C LEU A 68 -6.36 -10.91 -1.88
N LEU A 69 -7.34 -10.14 -1.38
CA LEU A 69 -7.23 -9.44 -0.10
C LEU A 69 -7.11 -10.41 1.09
N ARG A 70 -7.87 -11.52 1.09
CA ARG A 70 -7.70 -12.59 2.10
C ARG A 70 -6.29 -13.19 2.06
N THR A 71 -5.81 -13.49 0.85
CA THR A 71 -4.45 -14.02 0.65
C THR A 71 -3.39 -13.01 1.12
N GLN A 72 -3.58 -11.72 0.86
CA GLN A 72 -2.71 -10.64 1.36
C GLN A 72 -2.70 -10.56 2.89
N GLY A 73 -3.86 -10.74 3.52
CA GLY A 73 -3.99 -10.86 4.97
C GLY A 73 -3.19 -12.03 5.53
N GLU A 74 -3.29 -13.21 4.92
CA GLU A 74 -2.50 -14.40 5.31
C GLU A 74 -0.98 -14.16 5.15
N GLN A 75 -0.54 -13.51 4.07
CA GLN A 75 0.87 -13.15 3.90
C GLN A 75 1.35 -12.15 4.96
N SER A 76 0.51 -11.18 5.33
CA SER A 76 0.82 -10.24 6.42
C SER A 76 0.97 -10.98 7.76
N ALA A 77 0.05 -11.91 8.06
CA ALA A 77 0.14 -12.76 9.24
C ALA A 77 1.42 -13.62 9.25
N MET A 78 1.84 -14.13 8.09
CA MET A 78 3.09 -14.86 7.93
C MET A 78 4.31 -13.97 8.22
N LEU A 79 4.36 -12.76 7.64
CA LEU A 79 5.45 -11.81 7.89
C LEU A 79 5.56 -11.42 9.35
N ASP A 80 4.43 -11.13 10.00
CA ASP A 80 4.38 -10.80 11.43
C ASP A 80 4.85 -11.99 12.27
N THR A 81 4.47 -13.21 11.89
CA THR A 81 4.90 -14.43 12.57
C THR A 81 6.40 -14.63 12.48
N LEU A 82 6.97 -14.58 11.28
CA LEU A 82 8.42 -14.64 11.10
C LEU A 82 9.14 -13.45 11.76
N GLY A 83 8.43 -12.32 11.90
CA GLY A 83 8.84 -11.10 12.61
C GLY A 83 9.11 -11.33 14.08
N GLN A 84 8.13 -11.93 14.74
CA GLN A 84 8.05 -12.00 16.19
C GLN A 84 8.56 -13.33 16.76
N LEU A 85 8.56 -14.41 15.97
CA LEU A 85 8.97 -15.75 16.39
C LEU A 85 10.31 -15.79 17.17
N PRO A 86 11.40 -15.11 16.74
CA PRO A 86 12.67 -15.14 17.47
C PRO A 86 12.61 -14.49 18.86
N SER A 87 11.70 -13.53 19.03
CA SER A 87 11.48 -12.80 20.29
C SER A 87 10.47 -13.52 21.20
N GLU A 88 9.48 -14.20 20.61
CA GLU A 88 8.47 -15.01 21.31
C GLU A 88 9.03 -16.33 21.85
N LEU A 89 10.20 -16.75 21.36
CA LEU A 89 11.00 -17.82 21.97
C LEU A 89 11.54 -17.35 23.32
N VAL A 90 10.69 -17.48 24.34
CA VAL A 90 10.98 -17.23 25.75
C VAL A 90 11.15 -18.57 26.47
N GLN A 91 12.14 -18.65 27.35
CA GLN A 91 12.35 -19.82 28.21
C GLN A 91 12.44 -19.44 29.68
N PRO A 92 11.99 -20.31 30.60
CA PRO A 92 12.53 -20.40 31.95
C PRO A 92 13.98 -20.89 31.87
N SER A 93 14.87 -20.28 32.65
CA SER A 93 16.30 -20.59 32.68
C SER A 93 16.57 -22.09 32.87
N GLY A 94 17.25 -22.72 31.89
CA GLY A 94 17.80 -24.09 31.98
C GLY A 94 17.11 -25.17 31.13
N SER A 95 16.04 -24.86 30.39
CA SER A 95 15.40 -25.82 29.47
C SER A 95 16.03 -25.79 28.07
N GLU A 96 16.05 -26.91 27.35
CA GLU A 96 16.52 -26.96 25.95
C GLU A 96 15.32 -26.71 25.01
N VAL A 97 15.45 -25.81 24.02
CA VAL A 97 14.38 -25.62 23.00
C VAL A 97 14.49 -26.76 21.99
N SER A 98 13.42 -27.54 21.85
CA SER A 98 13.36 -28.54 20.78
C SER A 98 12.82 -27.93 19.48
N PRO A 99 13.13 -28.51 18.30
CA PRO A 99 12.49 -28.13 17.05
C PRO A 99 10.95 -28.25 17.08
N ARG A 100 10.41 -29.14 17.91
CA ARG A 100 8.96 -29.28 18.09
C ARG A 100 8.35 -28.05 18.77
N ASP A 101 9.07 -27.45 19.72
CA ASP A 101 8.61 -26.26 20.44
C ASP A 101 8.57 -25.04 19.51
N VAL A 102 9.61 -24.88 18.67
CA VAL A 102 9.65 -23.81 17.65
C VAL A 102 8.49 -23.96 16.67
N LYS A 103 8.24 -25.19 16.20
CA LYS A 103 7.11 -25.46 15.29
C LYS A 103 5.77 -25.18 15.95
N ALA A 104 5.55 -25.65 17.17
CA ALA A 104 4.30 -25.44 17.90
C ALA A 104 4.04 -23.94 18.16
N LEU A 105 5.08 -23.18 18.51
CA LEU A 105 5.00 -21.73 18.67
C LEU A 105 4.65 -21.05 17.34
N PHE A 106 5.31 -21.43 16.25
CA PHE A 106 5.01 -20.91 14.92
C PHE A 106 3.55 -21.18 14.53
N ASP A 107 3.10 -22.44 14.62
CA ASP A 107 1.75 -22.84 14.22
C ASP A 107 0.69 -22.08 15.02
N LYS A 108 0.87 -21.98 16.35
CA LYS A 108 -0.04 -21.25 17.24
C LYS A 108 -0.10 -19.77 16.87
N SER A 109 1.06 -19.14 16.70
CA SER A 109 1.15 -17.70 16.48
C SER A 109 0.67 -17.32 15.09
N TYR A 110 0.96 -18.15 14.08
CA TYR A 110 0.43 -17.98 12.73
C TYR A 110 -1.09 -18.12 12.71
N ALA A 111 -1.65 -19.18 13.29
CA ALA A 111 -3.10 -19.39 13.33
C ALA A 111 -3.83 -18.22 14.01
N GLY A 112 -3.31 -17.73 15.14
CA GLY A 112 -3.88 -16.58 15.84
C GLY A 112 -3.85 -15.29 15.00
N ARG A 113 -2.77 -15.04 14.26
CA ARG A 113 -2.66 -13.86 13.38
C ARG A 113 -3.54 -13.98 12.14
N VAL A 114 -3.68 -15.17 11.55
CA VAL A 114 -4.63 -15.41 10.44
C VAL A 114 -6.07 -15.16 10.90
N GLU A 115 -6.44 -15.62 12.10
CA GLU A 115 -7.77 -15.36 12.65
C GLU A 115 -8.02 -13.85 12.90
N GLN A 116 -7.00 -13.11 13.34
CA GLN A 116 -7.12 -11.64 13.47
C GLN A 116 -7.34 -10.97 12.10
N GLN A 117 -6.62 -11.42 11.06
CA GLN A 117 -6.77 -10.91 9.71
C GLN A 117 -8.13 -11.26 9.10
N SER A 118 -8.65 -12.46 9.36
CA SER A 118 -9.96 -12.89 8.82
C SER A 118 -11.14 -12.14 9.43
N ARG A 119 -10.99 -11.62 10.65
CA ARG A 119 -11.98 -10.76 11.31
C ARG A 119 -11.93 -9.30 10.84
N ARG A 120 -10.93 -8.92 10.06
CA ARG A 120 -10.81 -7.56 9.53
C ARG A 120 -11.96 -7.28 8.57
N ASP A 121 -12.59 -6.13 8.75
CA ASP A 121 -13.59 -5.63 7.80
C ASP A 121 -12.89 -5.17 6.51
N LEU A 122 -13.15 -5.90 5.42
CA LEU A 122 -12.62 -5.59 4.10
C LEU A 122 -13.40 -4.47 3.40
N SER A 123 -14.60 -4.10 3.88
CA SER A 123 -15.38 -3.00 3.26
C SER A 123 -14.71 -1.63 3.40
N ALA A 124 -13.85 -1.48 4.41
CA ALA A 124 -13.03 -0.30 4.60
C ALA A 124 -11.77 -0.27 3.71
N ASP A 125 -11.47 -1.36 2.99
CA ASP A 125 -10.29 -1.43 2.14
C ASP A 125 -10.42 -0.48 0.93
N PRO A 126 -9.39 0.33 0.63
CA PRO A 126 -9.45 1.28 -0.48
C PRO A 126 -9.72 0.62 -1.84
N ASP A 127 -9.21 -0.59 -2.07
CA ASP A 127 -9.43 -1.28 -3.34
C ASP A 127 -10.88 -1.77 -3.46
N VAL A 128 -11.48 -2.21 -2.35
CA VAL A 128 -12.91 -2.57 -2.29
C VAL A 128 -13.79 -1.36 -2.57
N ARG A 129 -13.50 -0.23 -1.92
CA ARG A 129 -14.24 1.02 -2.15
C ARG A 129 -14.11 1.50 -3.59
N LYS A 130 -12.92 1.38 -4.19
CA LYS A 130 -12.71 1.74 -5.59
C LYS A 130 -13.58 0.89 -6.51
N LEU A 131 -13.62 -0.42 -6.29
CA LEU A 131 -14.48 -1.32 -7.04
C LEU A 131 -15.98 -1.00 -6.83
N GLU A 132 -16.41 -0.70 -5.61
CA GLU A 132 -17.80 -0.33 -5.31
C GLU A 132 -18.25 0.94 -6.06
N VAL A 133 -17.37 1.93 -6.19
CA VAL A 133 -17.65 3.15 -6.99
C VAL A 133 -17.86 2.81 -8.47
N LEU A 134 -17.10 1.86 -9.01
CA LEU A 134 -17.24 1.40 -10.40
C LEU A 134 -18.54 0.62 -10.63
N ILE A 135 -18.99 -0.14 -9.64
CA ILE A 135 -20.21 -0.97 -9.74
C ILE A 135 -21.48 -0.12 -9.77
N ARG A 136 -21.50 1.04 -9.10
CA ARG A 136 -22.71 1.88 -9.01
C ARG A 136 -23.28 2.22 -10.40
N PRO A 137 -24.61 2.10 -10.60
CA PRO A 137 -25.27 2.55 -11.83
C PRO A 137 -25.06 4.05 -12.05
N SER A 138 -24.89 4.47 -13.30
CA SER A 138 -24.74 5.88 -13.69
C SER A 138 -25.96 6.72 -13.33
N GLU A 139 -27.15 6.11 -13.25
CA GLU A 139 -28.42 6.77 -12.87
C GLU A 139 -28.54 7.08 -11.36
N SER A 140 -27.57 6.64 -10.54
CA SER A 140 -27.52 6.92 -9.09
C SER A 140 -26.49 7.97 -8.70
N ARG A 141 -26.02 8.77 -9.66
CA ARG A 141 -25.08 9.87 -9.45
C ARG A 141 -25.75 11.26 -9.36
N ASP A 142 -27.08 11.31 -9.47
CA ASP A 142 -27.84 12.56 -9.61
C ASP A 142 -28.57 13.04 -8.34
N GLU A 143 -28.40 12.40 -7.18
CA GLU A 143 -29.02 12.89 -5.94
C GLU A 143 -27.98 12.98 -4.81
N ASP A 144 -27.67 14.23 -4.45
CA ASP A 144 -26.95 14.70 -3.25
C ASP A 144 -25.41 14.83 -3.35
N ASP A 145 -24.92 15.88 -4.00
CA ASP A 145 -24.62 17.17 -3.33
C ASP A 145 -24.35 18.24 -4.41
N GLY A 146 -24.84 19.47 -4.16
CA GLY A 146 -25.03 20.50 -5.18
C GLY A 146 -23.77 21.24 -5.65
N ASP A 147 -23.93 21.80 -6.86
CA ASP A 147 -23.14 22.86 -7.51
C ASP A 147 -21.64 22.62 -7.72
N GLU A 148 -21.30 22.08 -8.90
CA GLU A 148 -20.52 22.83 -9.91
C GLU A 148 -20.62 22.09 -11.26
N ASP A 149 -21.06 22.81 -12.30
CA ASP A 149 -21.11 22.34 -13.67
C ASP A 149 -19.76 21.77 -14.13
N VAL A 150 -19.61 20.44 -14.12
CA VAL A 150 -18.48 19.77 -14.77
C VAL A 150 -19.00 19.01 -15.97
N VAL A 151 -18.84 19.62 -17.14
CA VAL A 151 -18.90 18.94 -18.43
C VAL A 151 -17.83 17.84 -18.40
N MET A 152 -18.25 16.59 -18.19
CA MET A 152 -17.35 15.43 -18.10
C MET A 152 -16.65 15.19 -19.45
N THR A 153 -15.41 15.65 -19.56
CA THR A 153 -14.36 14.99 -20.34
C THR A 153 -13.55 14.10 -19.39
N GLN A 154 -13.12 12.92 -19.85
CA GLN A 154 -12.26 11.99 -19.10
C GLN A 154 -10.97 12.68 -18.62
N GLU A 155 -11.00 13.27 -17.43
CA GLU A 155 -9.81 13.61 -16.66
C GLU A 155 -9.94 12.88 -15.32
N THR A 156 -9.10 11.86 -15.14
CA THR A 156 -8.86 11.23 -13.84
C THR A 156 -8.72 12.34 -12.80
N ILE A 157 -9.60 12.40 -11.79
CA ILE A 157 -9.45 13.35 -10.68
C ILE A 157 -8.20 12.92 -9.90
N VAL A 158 -7.03 13.38 -10.35
CA VAL A 158 -5.76 13.12 -9.71
C VAL A 158 -5.71 14.05 -8.50
N ASN A 159 -5.97 13.48 -7.32
CA ASN A 159 -5.89 14.25 -6.08
C ASN A 159 -4.42 14.62 -5.81
N PHE A 160 -4.03 15.86 -6.15
CA PHE A 160 -2.66 16.36 -6.00
C PHE A 160 -2.31 16.79 -4.56
N LYS A 161 -2.89 16.15 -3.55
CA LYS A 161 -2.54 16.42 -2.15
C LYS A 161 -1.17 15.84 -1.81
N CYS A 162 -0.36 16.64 -1.12
CA CYS A 162 0.90 16.16 -0.56
C CYS A 162 0.63 15.15 0.56
N PRO A 163 1.17 13.93 0.53
CA PRO A 163 0.85 12.90 1.53
C PRO A 163 1.51 13.13 2.91
N ILE A 164 2.41 14.11 3.04
CA ILE A 164 3.00 14.53 4.33
C ILE A 164 2.14 15.61 5.00
N MET A 165 1.64 16.55 4.20
CA MET A 165 1.03 17.79 4.69
C MET A 165 -0.49 17.78 4.53
N PHE A 166 -1.04 16.86 3.73
CA PHE A 166 -2.45 16.75 3.35
C PHE A 166 -3.05 18.02 2.70
N VAL A 167 -2.19 18.90 2.20
CA VAL A 167 -2.56 20.12 1.45
C VAL A 167 -2.37 19.91 -0.04
N GLU A 168 -3.15 20.63 -0.84
CA GLU A 168 -3.06 20.63 -2.30
C GLU A 168 -1.71 21.20 -2.77
N MET A 169 -1.08 20.52 -3.73
CA MET A 169 0.19 20.94 -4.31
C MET A 169 -0.04 21.97 -5.41
N THR A 170 0.85 22.96 -5.53
CA THR A 170 0.79 23.98 -6.57
C THR A 170 1.87 23.75 -7.63
N PRO A 171 1.71 24.13 -8.90
CA PRO A 171 2.75 23.93 -9.92
C PRO A 171 4.12 24.55 -9.61
N THR A 172 4.16 25.57 -8.74
CA THR A 172 5.35 26.35 -8.38
C THR A 172 5.36 26.65 -6.87
N GLY A 173 6.46 27.21 -6.36
CA GLY A 173 6.57 27.66 -4.97
C GLY A 173 6.83 26.55 -3.96
N GLU A 174 6.48 26.79 -2.70
CA GLU A 174 6.75 25.86 -1.59
C GLU A 174 5.94 24.56 -1.66
N LEU A 175 4.78 24.58 -2.32
CA LEU A 175 3.92 23.41 -2.48
C LEU A 175 4.18 22.65 -3.79
N ARG A 176 5.25 22.98 -4.52
CA ARG A 176 5.59 22.31 -5.77
C ARG A 176 5.88 20.81 -5.59
N PRO A 177 5.42 19.94 -6.51
CA PRO A 177 5.68 18.51 -6.44
C PRO A 177 7.16 18.17 -6.66
N MET A 178 7.74 17.51 -5.68
CA MET A 178 9.12 17.01 -5.65
C MET A 178 9.11 15.50 -5.54
N GLN A 179 10.10 14.88 -6.18
CA GLN A 179 10.42 13.47 -6.04
C GLN A 179 11.93 13.31 -5.84
N SER A 180 12.35 12.23 -5.19
CA SER A 180 13.78 11.88 -5.15
C SER A 180 14.15 11.06 -6.38
N LYS A 181 15.32 11.31 -6.96
CA LYS A 181 15.92 10.46 -8.01
C LYS A 181 16.07 9.00 -7.58
N SER A 182 16.23 8.78 -6.26
CA SER A 182 16.42 7.46 -5.65
C SER A 182 15.10 6.76 -5.30
N CYS A 183 13.96 7.42 -5.55
CA CYS A 183 12.64 6.80 -5.48
C CYS A 183 12.18 6.40 -6.88
N SER A 184 11.36 5.35 -7.00
CA SER A 184 10.86 4.80 -8.28
C SER A 184 9.81 5.67 -8.99
N GLY A 185 9.90 7.01 -8.89
CA GLY A 185 8.95 7.97 -9.45
C GLY A 185 7.56 8.01 -8.76
N ARG A 186 7.20 6.94 -8.05
CA ARG A 186 5.91 6.79 -7.34
C ARG A 186 5.79 7.59 -6.05
N CYS A 187 6.85 8.27 -5.61
CA CYS A 187 6.88 9.00 -4.34
C CYS A 187 6.98 10.50 -4.60
N VAL A 188 5.83 11.18 -4.64
CA VAL A 188 5.75 12.63 -4.90
C VAL A 188 5.23 13.36 -3.65
N PHE A 189 5.90 14.44 -3.30
CA PHE A 189 5.62 15.24 -2.10
C PHE A 189 5.74 16.73 -2.41
N SER A 190 5.13 17.61 -1.60
CA SER A 190 5.43 19.04 -1.70
C SER A 190 6.88 19.32 -1.30
N TYR A 191 7.52 20.31 -1.93
CA TYR A 191 8.84 20.79 -1.56
C TYR A 191 8.94 21.12 -0.07
N LYS A 192 7.96 21.83 0.48
CA LYS A 192 7.90 22.15 1.92
C LYS A 192 7.83 20.90 2.78
N GLY A 193 6.90 19.99 2.49
CA GLY A 193 6.71 18.78 3.29
C GLY A 193 7.95 17.89 3.33
N ILE A 194 8.55 17.63 2.17
CA ILE A 194 9.71 16.72 2.10
C ILE A 194 10.98 17.35 2.68
N THR A 195 11.19 18.66 2.49
CA THR A 195 12.35 19.35 3.06
C THR A 195 12.26 19.45 4.58
N GLU A 196 11.07 19.70 5.13
CA GLU A 196 10.85 19.66 6.58
C GLU A 196 11.04 18.26 7.15
N HIS A 197 10.57 17.22 6.46
CA HIS A 197 10.77 15.83 6.85
C HIS A 197 12.26 15.49 6.96
N ILE A 198 13.04 15.81 5.92
CA ILE A 198 14.50 15.58 5.92
C ILE A 198 15.18 16.38 7.02
N LYS A 199 14.82 17.66 7.21
CA LYS A 199 15.38 18.50 8.29
C LYS A 199 15.05 17.95 9.68
N LYS A 200 13.82 17.47 9.91
CA LYS A 200 13.39 16.86 11.18
C LYS A 200 14.12 15.55 11.44
N ALA A 201 14.30 14.71 10.41
CA ALA A 201 15.07 13.48 10.51
C ALA A 201 16.55 13.75 10.86
N LYS A 202 17.21 14.69 10.15
CA LYS A 202 18.61 15.09 10.42
C LYS A 202 18.83 15.65 11.83
N LYS A 203 17.80 16.24 12.46
CA LYS A 203 17.84 16.67 13.87
C LYS A 203 17.68 15.51 14.87
N LYS A 204 16.94 14.46 14.51
CA LYS A 204 16.60 13.33 15.40
C LYS A 204 17.56 12.13 15.27
N SER A 205 18.16 11.90 14.10
CA SER A 205 19.03 10.75 13.82
C SER A 205 20.31 11.17 13.08
N LYS A 206 21.46 10.62 13.49
CA LYS A 206 22.77 10.83 12.84
C LYS A 206 22.92 10.01 11.54
N GLY A 207 22.08 10.25 10.53
CA GLY A 207 22.50 9.96 9.15
C GLY A 207 21.53 9.26 8.19
N ALA A 208 20.38 8.75 8.63
CA ALA A 208 19.41 8.10 7.74
C ALA A 208 18.03 8.75 7.83
N CYS A 209 17.49 9.15 6.67
CA CYS A 209 16.14 9.69 6.51
C CYS A 209 15.34 8.77 5.58
N PRO A 210 14.48 7.88 6.12
CA PRO A 210 13.68 7.01 5.27
C PRO A 210 12.59 7.79 4.52
N CYS A 211 12.23 7.27 3.35
CA CYS A 211 11.11 7.77 2.57
C CYS A 211 9.81 7.77 3.38
N PRO A 212 9.06 8.89 3.42
CA PRO A 212 7.74 8.93 4.08
C PRO A 212 6.71 8.00 3.44
N ASN A 213 6.89 7.63 2.17
CA ASN A 213 5.99 6.72 1.49
C ASN A 213 6.25 5.29 1.98
N ALA A 214 5.26 4.69 2.63
CA ALA A 214 5.32 3.31 3.10
C ALA A 214 5.54 2.35 1.90
N GLY A 215 6.50 1.43 2.02
CA GLY A 215 6.88 0.51 0.95
C GLY A 215 7.94 1.04 -0.04
N CYS A 216 8.40 2.29 0.11
CA CYS A 216 9.57 2.75 -0.63
C CYS A 216 10.86 2.22 0.01
N SER A 217 11.73 1.59 -0.80
CA SER A 217 13.02 1.03 -0.36
C SER A 217 14.09 2.09 -0.08
N ASN A 218 13.85 3.36 -0.40
CA ASN A 218 14.81 4.44 -0.15
C ASN A 218 14.86 4.78 1.35
N GLN A 219 15.94 4.36 2.00
CA GLN A 219 16.20 4.57 3.44
C GLN A 219 17.02 5.84 3.72
N ASN A 220 17.48 6.55 2.69
CA ASN A 220 18.39 7.67 2.85
C ASN A 220 18.09 8.82 1.88
N LEU A 221 16.94 9.48 2.08
CA LEU A 221 16.59 10.70 1.38
C LEU A 221 17.56 11.84 1.70
N GLN A 222 18.12 12.43 0.63
CA GLN A 222 18.91 13.64 0.67
C GLN A 222 18.21 14.79 -0.05
N LEU A 223 18.52 16.03 0.36
CA LEU A 223 17.97 17.23 -0.26
C LEU A 223 18.47 17.38 -1.71
N GLU A 224 19.71 16.96 -1.96
CA GLU A 224 20.37 17.05 -3.27
C GLU A 224 19.76 16.11 -4.32
N ASP A 225 19.06 15.07 -3.87
CA ASP A 225 18.39 14.10 -4.73
C ASP A 225 16.98 14.54 -5.13
N LEU A 226 16.45 15.62 -4.54
CA LEU A 226 15.12 16.12 -4.83
C LEU A 226 15.10 16.85 -6.18
N VAL A 227 14.20 16.41 -7.05
CA VAL A 227 13.94 16.98 -8.37
C VAL A 227 12.46 17.24 -8.53
N ASP A 228 12.11 18.18 -9.41
CA ASP A 228 10.71 18.42 -9.78
C ASP A 228 10.09 17.15 -10.39
N SER A 229 8.90 16.79 -9.93
CA SER A 229 8.08 15.82 -10.65
C SER A 229 7.48 16.48 -11.89
N LYS A 230 8.18 16.40 -13.02
CA LYS A 230 7.75 17.04 -14.28
C LYS A 230 6.38 16.56 -14.74
N GLU A 231 6.03 15.31 -14.49
CA GLU A 231 4.74 14.73 -14.84
C GLU A 231 3.62 15.32 -13.98
N THR A 232 3.80 15.32 -12.65
CA THR A 232 2.83 15.91 -11.72
C THR A 232 2.67 17.42 -11.92
N VAL A 233 3.77 18.13 -12.20
CA VAL A 233 3.74 19.57 -12.51
C VAL A 233 2.98 19.85 -13.80
N LYS A 234 3.17 19.03 -14.84
CA LYS A 234 2.41 19.17 -16.10
C LYS A 234 0.92 18.91 -15.89
N ALA A 235 0.57 17.89 -15.10
CA ALA A 235 -0.81 17.57 -14.80
C ALA A 235 -1.49 18.68 -13.98
N LEU A 236 -0.82 19.20 -12.95
CA LEU A 236 -1.30 20.34 -12.15
C LEU A 236 -1.49 21.64 -12.95
N LYS A 237 -0.73 21.84 -14.03
CA LYS A 237 -0.91 23.02 -14.89
C LYS A 237 -2.15 22.88 -15.77
N ARG A 238 -2.42 21.68 -16.30
CA ARG A 238 -3.61 21.42 -17.13
C ARG A 238 -4.89 21.67 -16.34
N VAL A 239 -4.99 21.09 -15.15
CA VAL A 239 -6.15 21.26 -14.25
C VAL A 239 -6.36 22.71 -13.79
N ARG A 240 -5.35 23.58 -13.86
CA ARG A 240 -5.46 24.99 -13.44
C ARG A 240 -5.67 25.97 -14.59
N ASP A 241 -5.42 25.52 -15.82
CA ASP A 241 -5.62 26.29 -17.04
C ASP A 241 -7.00 25.97 -17.69
N GLU A 242 -7.71 24.99 -17.13
CA GLU A 242 -9.15 24.69 -17.31
C GLU A 242 -9.99 25.43 -16.26
#